data_AF-A0A350UE73-F1
#
_entry.id   AF-A0A350UE73-F1
#
_cell.length_a   1.000
_cell.length_b   1.000
_cell.length_c   1.000
_cell.angle_alpha   90.00
_cell.angle_beta   90.00
_cell.angle_gamma   90.00
#
_symmetry.space_group_name_H-M   'P 1'
#
loop_
_entity.id
_entity.type
_entity.pdbx_description
1 polymer ?
#
loop_
_entity_poly.entity_id
_entity_poly.type
_entity_poly.pdbx_seq_one_letter_code
_entity_poly.pdbx_strand_id
1 'polypeptide(L)'
;MKRAVLTKSTFWFFCLPLLLLAGCARSEVAEPSPTPKAEQATPHVFHVVGTPEPTPSPTPEPTPEPVDHLGQRVRDNLLTQIETLRLVSLAGSITLYSEATTESESITLVNRITDRSVSDLIVLSEVTSPEGKLFYQVRAAFSDATGYVLAKDTRNSKLTPSGVTGYALMIVPGCSLMKSADEESAVLAQESYHLARILGLYRNFYYVITEDGNCGFVKPDQLKIIDEATLEAYLTSGIVPAAEPSFDIENLISYAESQTSAASTEALIYDGLSRLGFYMNPGYYQFFEKELSDLTQYPIGYHEDVYNSSLFKLWNSSGNLAYYEGEQTQWRHVARDAALQRGDLLFFAEYGSGDTVEVETYQVVLRGPDSGYITSCGIYLGNDSMLWVKNGAVEMVEQLSGTSLWRYFDSARRIQPKVTDEKAHLLECIISSAYDRLGTPYNNFCRMGEVSYDCSGLIGWSLRRMGATQIKSGGKQFRETTASGLAHLELLYYKGQTLQLKYVSKSSRDPSTISLLERGDLVFLIGETQPRISHVMVYLGNMRVIHSTTVTDFYRGTLVAGFRPELQQLYTNALRIVSDDE
;
A
#
# COMPACT_ATOMS: atom_id res chain seq x y z
N MET A 1 31.14 -30.83 -12.56
CA MET A 1 31.78 -31.15 -13.87
C MET A 1 30.69 -31.31 -14.92
N LYS A 2 30.89 -30.76 -16.14
CA LYS A 2 30.29 -31.09 -17.47
C LYS A 2 28.90 -31.79 -17.51
N ARG A 3 27.93 -31.37 -18.35
CA ARG A 3 28.03 -30.60 -19.61
C ARG A 3 26.65 -30.02 -20.00
N ALA A 4 26.64 -28.82 -20.58
CA ALA A 4 25.45 -28.27 -21.26
C ALA A 4 25.39 -28.72 -22.73
N VAL A 5 24.20 -28.66 -23.33
CA VAL A 5 23.98 -28.79 -24.79
C VAL A 5 23.18 -27.57 -25.26
N LEU A 6 23.81 -26.75 -26.12
CA LEU A 6 23.11 -25.73 -26.90
C LEU A 6 22.56 -26.35 -28.18
N THR A 7 21.35 -25.98 -28.58
CA THR A 7 20.84 -26.16 -29.94
C THR A 7 20.62 -24.78 -30.59
N LYS A 8 21.28 -24.58 -31.75
CA LYS A 8 21.08 -23.40 -32.61
C LYS A 8 20.09 -23.75 -33.71
N SER A 9 19.17 -22.83 -34.02
CA SER A 9 18.44 -22.82 -35.29
C SER A 9 18.30 -21.41 -35.83
N THR A 10 19.24 -21.09 -36.73
CA THR A 10 19.11 -20.18 -37.87
C THR A 10 17.68 -19.93 -38.36
N PHE A 11 17.36 -18.66 -38.63
CA PHE A 11 16.29 -18.24 -39.54
C PHE A 11 16.81 -17.19 -40.53
N TRP A 12 16.21 -17.15 -41.72
CA TRP A 12 16.74 -16.46 -42.90
C TRP A 12 16.39 -14.97 -43.00
N PHE A 13 17.28 -14.21 -43.66
CA PHE A 13 16.99 -12.90 -44.25
C PHE A 13 16.09 -13.04 -45.49
N PHE A 14 15.19 -12.08 -45.69
CA PHE A 14 14.74 -11.66 -47.02
C PHE A 14 14.46 -10.15 -47.02
N CYS A 15 15.01 -9.45 -48.01
CA CYS A 15 14.71 -8.05 -48.30
C CYS A 15 14.41 -7.92 -49.80
N LEU A 16 13.34 -7.19 -50.17
CA LEU A 16 13.36 -6.12 -51.20
C LEU A 16 11.99 -5.38 -51.26
N PRO A 17 11.92 -4.12 -51.72
CA PRO A 17 10.70 -3.28 -51.73
C PRO A 17 10.17 -2.96 -53.16
N LEU A 18 8.98 -2.33 -53.27
CA LEU A 18 8.40 -1.55 -54.41
C LEU A 18 6.95 -1.11 -54.03
N LEU A 19 6.26 -0.04 -54.50
CA LEU A 19 6.63 1.28 -55.04
C LEU A 19 5.39 2.25 -54.99
N LEU A 20 5.61 3.57 -54.77
CA LEU A 20 4.81 4.78 -55.15
C LEU A 20 3.25 4.85 -55.15
N LEU A 21 2.72 5.94 -54.57
CA LEU A 21 1.84 7.00 -55.18
C LEU A 21 1.39 7.94 -54.01
N ALA A 22 1.84 9.18 -53.83
CA ALA A 22 1.76 10.41 -54.65
C ALA A 22 0.33 11.02 -54.76
N GLY A 23 0.10 12.12 -54.03
CA GLY A 23 -1.09 12.97 -54.14
C GLY A 23 -0.71 14.44 -53.94
N CYS A 24 -1.09 15.31 -54.88
CA CYS A 24 -0.64 16.71 -54.93
C CYS A 24 -1.70 17.68 -54.37
N ALA A 25 -1.25 18.72 -53.68
CA ALA A 25 -2.02 19.96 -53.46
C ALA A 25 -1.18 21.15 -53.95
N ARG A 26 -1.85 22.11 -54.58
CA ARG A 26 -1.23 23.16 -55.42
C ARG A 26 -1.21 24.51 -54.68
N SER A 27 -0.13 25.26 -54.86
CA SER A 27 0.04 26.62 -54.33
C SER A 27 -0.29 27.66 -55.42
N GLU A 28 -0.90 28.78 -55.03
CA GLU A 28 -1.08 29.97 -55.88
C GLU A 28 -0.77 31.26 -55.07
N VAL A 29 -0.40 32.32 -55.79
CA VAL A 29 0.44 33.43 -55.34
C VAL A 29 -0.35 34.74 -55.20
N ALA A 30 0.13 35.66 -54.36
CA ALA A 30 -0.50 36.95 -54.04
C ALA A 30 -0.03 38.13 -54.93
N GLU A 31 -0.85 39.19 -55.04
CA GLU A 31 -0.51 40.62 -55.31
C GLU A 31 -1.83 41.45 -55.42
N PRO A 32 -1.85 42.82 -55.47
CA PRO A 32 -1.28 43.79 -54.52
C PRO A 32 -2.32 44.88 -54.05
N SER A 33 -1.87 45.87 -53.25
CA SER A 33 -2.68 46.94 -52.62
C SER A 33 -3.15 48.09 -53.53
N PRO A 34 -4.03 48.97 -52.99
CA PRO A 34 -3.85 50.43 -53.18
C PRO A 34 -3.94 51.26 -51.88
N THR A 35 -3.30 52.43 -51.89
CA THR A 35 -3.31 53.47 -50.83
C THR A 35 -4.00 54.74 -51.31
N PRO A 36 -4.80 55.43 -50.48
CA PRO A 36 -4.54 56.84 -50.13
C PRO A 36 -4.99 57.13 -48.65
N LYS A 37 -4.82 58.29 -48.00
CA LYS A 37 -4.24 59.62 -48.29
C LYS A 37 -3.86 60.26 -46.93
N ALA A 38 -2.99 61.29 -46.90
CA ALA A 38 -2.75 62.11 -45.71
C ALA A 38 -3.17 63.58 -45.95
N GLU A 39 -3.73 64.24 -44.94
CA GLU A 39 -4.12 65.67 -44.97
C GLU A 39 -4.01 66.30 -43.55
N GLN A 40 -3.96 67.63 -43.44
CA GLN A 40 -3.25 68.33 -42.34
C GLN A 40 -4.12 68.99 -41.25
N ALA A 41 -3.66 68.85 -39.99
CA ALA A 41 -3.48 69.89 -38.95
C ALA A 41 -4.63 70.77 -38.36
N THR A 42 -4.72 70.72 -37.01
CA THR A 42 -5.12 71.78 -36.04
C THR A 42 -6.63 72.10 -35.84
N PRO A 43 -7.05 72.73 -34.70
CA PRO A 43 -7.26 72.01 -33.44
C PRO A 43 -8.61 72.30 -32.76
N HIS A 44 -9.22 71.31 -32.09
CA HIS A 44 -10.39 71.54 -31.23
C HIS A 44 -10.13 71.03 -29.80
N VAL A 45 -10.07 71.98 -28.87
CA VAL A 45 -10.06 71.72 -27.43
C VAL A 45 -11.50 71.50 -26.97
N PHE A 46 -11.79 70.31 -26.45
CA PHE A 46 -12.94 70.09 -25.59
C PHE A 46 -12.46 69.48 -24.28
N HIS A 47 -12.86 70.09 -23.17
CA HIS A 47 -12.44 69.68 -21.84
C HIS A 47 -13.09 68.36 -21.41
N VAL A 48 -12.28 67.59 -20.69
CA VAL A 48 -12.57 66.26 -20.12
C VAL A 48 -13.85 66.23 -19.29
N VAL A 49 -14.67 65.19 -19.49
CA VAL A 49 -15.51 64.60 -18.45
C VAL A 49 -14.91 63.23 -18.14
N GLY A 50 -14.66 62.94 -16.87
CA GLY A 50 -13.78 61.84 -16.46
C GLY A 50 -14.26 60.45 -16.86
N THR A 51 -13.36 59.66 -17.45
CA THR A 51 -13.51 58.21 -17.57
C THR A 51 -13.37 57.59 -16.17
N PRO A 52 -14.23 56.62 -15.76
CA PRO A 52 -14.01 55.91 -14.51
C PRO A 52 -12.68 55.14 -14.56
N GLU A 53 -11.96 55.09 -13.43
CA GLU A 53 -10.75 54.28 -13.31
C GLU A 53 -11.05 52.81 -13.62
N PRO A 54 -10.15 52.10 -14.31
CA PRO A 54 -10.29 50.66 -14.46
C PRO A 54 -10.18 50.00 -13.08
N THR A 55 -11.21 49.25 -12.68
CA THR A 55 -11.15 48.39 -11.50
C THR A 55 -9.88 47.56 -11.57
N PRO A 56 -9.02 47.54 -10.52
CA PRO A 56 -7.81 46.74 -10.55
C PRO A 56 -8.20 45.27 -10.76
N SER A 57 -7.60 44.63 -11.76
CA SER A 57 -7.68 43.18 -11.91
C SER A 57 -7.20 42.55 -10.60
N PRO A 58 -7.90 41.54 -10.05
CA PRO A 58 -7.42 40.86 -8.86
C PRO A 58 -6.02 40.32 -9.15
N THR A 59 -5.07 40.67 -8.27
CA THR A 59 -3.77 39.99 -8.22
C THR A 59 -4.08 38.50 -8.05
N PRO A 60 -3.56 37.59 -8.88
CA PRO A 60 -3.75 36.17 -8.66
C PRO A 60 -3.21 35.82 -7.27
N GLU A 61 -4.03 35.17 -6.46
CA GLU A 61 -3.60 34.68 -5.15
C GLU A 61 -2.39 33.76 -5.34
N PRO A 62 -1.38 33.82 -4.44
CA PRO A 62 -0.22 32.98 -4.54
C PRO A 62 -0.68 31.51 -4.51
N THR A 63 -0.42 30.78 -5.59
CA THR A 63 -0.75 29.35 -5.66
C THR A 63 -0.05 28.64 -4.50
N PRO A 64 -0.78 27.93 -3.62
CA PRO A 64 -0.18 27.23 -2.50
C PRO A 64 0.95 26.30 -2.94
N GLU A 65 2.11 26.39 -2.29
CA GLU A 65 3.27 25.56 -2.63
C GLU A 65 2.95 24.07 -2.36
N PRO A 66 3.29 23.13 -3.27
CA PRO A 66 3.05 21.71 -3.07
C PRO A 66 3.65 21.18 -1.76
N VAL A 67 2.93 20.27 -1.11
CA VAL A 67 3.39 19.58 0.11
C VAL A 67 4.20 18.36 -0.30
N ASP A 68 5.49 18.36 0.04
CA ASP A 68 6.35 17.18 -0.06
C ASP A 68 6.26 16.36 1.23
N HIS A 69 5.46 15.28 1.22
CA HIS A 69 5.25 14.42 2.38
C HIS A 69 6.49 13.57 2.74
N LEU A 70 7.41 13.39 1.80
CA LEU A 70 8.65 12.65 2.01
C LEU A 70 9.75 13.64 2.44
N GLY A 71 9.94 14.70 1.67
CA GLY A 71 10.76 15.84 2.03
C GLY A 71 12.26 15.53 2.13
N GLN A 72 13.02 16.55 2.54
CA GLN A 72 14.45 16.38 2.81
C GLN A 72 14.71 15.35 3.94
N ARG A 73 13.80 15.22 4.91
CA ARG A 73 13.86 14.23 6.00
C ARG A 73 14.04 12.81 5.46
N VAL A 74 13.19 12.38 4.52
CA VAL A 74 13.28 11.04 3.93
C VAL A 74 14.57 10.91 3.11
N ARG A 75 14.95 11.93 2.34
CA ARG A 75 16.20 11.93 1.55
C ARG A 75 17.46 11.79 2.43
N ASP A 76 17.47 12.42 3.61
CA ASP A 76 18.53 12.34 4.61
C ASP A 76 18.54 10.99 5.36
N ASN A 77 17.36 10.42 5.65
CA ASN A 77 17.22 9.09 6.26
C ASN A 77 17.69 7.97 5.33
N LEU A 78 17.29 8.03 4.06
CA LEU A 78 17.71 7.08 3.04
C LEU A 78 19.14 7.31 2.53
N LEU A 79 19.78 8.42 2.90
CA LEU A 79 21.14 8.81 2.50
C LEU A 79 21.30 8.89 0.97
N THR A 80 20.30 9.49 0.32
CA THR A 80 20.22 9.62 -1.15
C THR A 80 21.45 10.27 -1.78
N GLN A 81 22.06 11.23 -1.07
CA GLN A 81 23.29 11.92 -1.42
C GLN A 81 24.58 11.09 -1.30
N ILE A 82 24.52 9.86 -0.76
CA ILE A 82 25.69 8.98 -0.57
C ILE A 82 25.58 7.79 -1.52
N GLU A 83 26.17 7.92 -2.72
CA GLU A 83 26.22 6.87 -3.75
C GLU A 83 26.83 5.56 -3.20
N THR A 84 28.07 5.63 -2.72
CA THR A 84 28.80 4.48 -2.15
C THR A 84 28.83 4.53 -0.63
N LEU A 85 28.14 3.60 0.04
CA LEU A 85 28.22 3.47 1.50
C LEU A 85 29.58 2.94 1.96
N ARG A 86 30.20 3.64 2.91
CA ARG A 86 31.31 3.12 3.71
C ARG A 86 30.87 2.91 5.15
N LEU A 87 31.03 1.68 5.63
CA LEU A 87 30.66 1.28 6.99
C LEU A 87 31.90 0.90 7.81
N VAL A 88 31.92 1.35 9.05
CA VAL A 88 32.84 0.90 10.10
C VAL A 88 32.02 0.46 11.31
N SER A 89 32.62 -0.19 12.32
CA SER A 89 31.90 -0.70 13.49
C SER A 89 32.60 -0.32 14.80
N LEU A 90 31.84 -0.11 15.86
CA LEU A 90 32.37 0.16 17.20
C LEU A 90 32.68 -1.10 18.01
N ALA A 91 33.54 -0.97 19.02
CA ALA A 91 34.04 -2.08 19.85
C ALA A 91 33.19 -2.30 21.12
N GLY A 92 31.87 -2.37 20.98
CA GLY A 92 30.92 -2.36 22.11
C GLY A 92 30.60 -0.95 22.63
N SER A 93 31.59 -0.05 22.64
CA SER A 93 31.42 1.40 22.70
C SER A 93 32.44 2.13 21.81
N ILE A 94 32.22 3.42 21.58
CA ILE A 94 33.20 4.35 20.99
C ILE A 94 32.98 5.78 21.53
N THR A 95 34.03 6.59 21.57
CA THR A 95 33.90 8.03 21.86
C THR A 95 33.48 8.77 20.60
N LEU A 96 32.37 9.49 20.68
CA LEU A 96 31.83 10.33 19.61
C LEU A 96 32.07 11.79 19.99
N TYR A 97 32.93 12.47 19.23
CA TYR A 97 33.34 13.86 19.43
C TYR A 97 32.41 14.82 18.67
N SER A 98 32.16 16.01 19.20
CA SER A 98 31.40 17.05 18.51
C SER A 98 32.15 17.66 17.32
N GLU A 99 33.49 17.67 17.37
CA GLU A 99 34.36 18.16 16.30
C GLU A 99 35.47 17.13 15.96
N ALA A 100 36.19 17.36 14.87
CA ALA A 100 37.30 16.51 14.43
C ALA A 100 38.60 16.72 15.26
N THR A 101 38.49 16.74 16.59
CA THR A 101 39.60 16.83 17.54
C THR A 101 39.31 16.03 18.80
N THR A 102 40.36 15.57 19.50
CA THR A 102 40.20 14.85 20.77
C THR A 102 39.93 15.76 21.98
N GLU A 103 39.95 17.08 21.77
CA GLU A 103 39.77 18.10 22.82
C GLU A 103 38.35 18.65 22.90
N SER A 104 37.48 18.32 21.94
CA SER A 104 36.09 18.77 21.93
C SER A 104 35.25 18.06 22.99
N GLU A 105 34.02 18.55 23.20
CA GLU A 105 32.99 17.77 23.90
C GLU A 105 32.79 16.42 23.21
N SER A 106 32.48 15.39 24.00
CA SER A 106 32.27 14.04 23.50
C SER A 106 31.34 13.21 24.38
N ILE A 107 30.71 12.21 23.77
CA ILE A 107 29.85 11.23 24.44
C ILE A 107 30.34 9.81 24.18
N THR A 108 30.00 8.87 25.07
CA THR A 108 30.23 7.44 24.82
C THR A 108 29.03 6.84 24.08
N LEU A 109 29.19 6.55 22.79
CA LEU A 109 28.19 5.90 21.96
C LEU A 109 28.19 4.38 22.18
N VAL A 110 27.00 3.79 22.34
CA VAL A 110 26.78 2.34 22.58
C VAL A 110 25.50 1.91 21.86
N ASN A 111 25.54 0.83 21.08
CA ASN A 111 24.30 0.25 20.54
C ASN A 111 23.46 -0.38 21.67
N ARG A 112 22.23 0.13 21.84
CA ARG A 112 21.23 -0.38 22.79
C ARG A 112 19.92 -0.80 22.09
N ILE A 113 19.73 -0.38 20.84
CA ILE A 113 18.48 -0.52 20.09
C ILE A 113 18.47 -1.88 19.38
N THR A 114 19.44 -2.14 18.51
CA THR A 114 19.56 -3.36 17.70
C THR A 114 20.58 -4.36 18.30
N ASP A 115 20.81 -5.49 17.63
CA ASP A 115 21.84 -6.47 18.00
C ASP A 115 23.22 -5.81 18.06
N ARG A 116 23.81 -5.77 19.27
CA ARG A 116 25.17 -5.24 19.51
C ARG A 116 26.25 -5.89 18.66
N SER A 117 25.99 -7.09 18.13
CA SER A 117 26.91 -7.74 17.20
C SER A 117 27.03 -6.98 15.86
N VAL A 118 26.06 -6.14 15.51
CA VAL A 118 26.08 -5.16 14.41
C VAL A 118 25.95 -3.77 15.02
N SER A 119 27.08 -3.11 15.28
CA SER A 119 27.14 -1.77 15.87
C SER A 119 27.83 -0.82 14.90
N ASP A 120 27.24 -0.72 13.72
CA ASP A 120 27.88 -0.13 12.56
C ASP A 120 27.61 1.38 12.50
N LEU A 121 28.56 2.10 11.91
CA LEU A 121 28.61 3.54 11.75
C LEU A 121 28.81 3.83 10.26
N ILE A 122 27.99 4.73 9.73
CA ILE A 122 28.01 5.16 8.34
C ILE A 122 28.98 6.33 8.25
N VAL A 123 30.06 6.18 7.49
CA VAL A 123 31.05 7.24 7.28
C VAL A 123 30.49 8.23 6.27
N LEU A 124 30.29 9.47 6.72
CA LEU A 124 29.78 10.59 5.92
C LEU A 124 30.92 11.35 5.24
N SER A 125 32.05 11.52 5.93
CA SER A 125 33.26 12.17 5.40
C SER A 125 34.53 11.74 6.16
N GLU A 126 35.69 11.96 5.55
CA GLU A 126 37.00 11.83 6.18
C GLU A 126 37.58 13.21 6.48
N VAL A 127 38.05 13.44 7.71
CA VAL A 127 38.61 14.72 8.15
C VAL A 127 39.93 14.47 8.89
N THR A 128 41.00 15.16 8.49
CA THR A 128 42.27 15.14 9.22
C THR A 128 42.29 16.33 10.18
N SER A 129 42.50 16.06 11.48
CA SER A 129 42.58 17.10 12.51
C SER A 129 43.83 17.98 12.36
N PRO A 130 43.88 19.17 12.99
CA PRO A 130 45.08 20.02 13.02
C PRO A 130 46.32 19.28 13.57
N GLU A 131 46.11 18.30 14.46
CA GLU A 131 47.18 17.44 15.02
C GLU A 131 47.53 16.23 14.13
N GLY A 132 47.01 16.17 12.90
CA GLY A 132 47.31 15.11 11.92
C GLY A 132 46.62 13.78 12.18
N LYS A 133 45.57 13.72 13.01
CA LYS A 133 44.80 12.49 13.28
C LYS A 133 43.67 12.36 12.27
N LEU A 134 43.47 11.16 11.71
CA LEU A 134 42.32 10.87 10.86
C LEU A 134 41.06 10.61 11.71
N PHE A 135 40.03 11.41 11.46
CA PHE A 135 38.67 11.22 11.96
C PHE A 135 37.74 10.84 10.81
N TYR A 136 36.71 10.05 11.13
CA TYR A 136 35.54 9.89 10.29
C TYR A 136 34.41 10.71 10.90
N GLN A 137 33.76 11.55 10.10
CA GLN A 137 32.42 12.05 10.43
C GLN A 137 31.43 10.90 10.19
N VAL A 138 30.55 10.62 11.14
CA VAL A 138 29.67 9.44 11.11
C VAL A 138 28.23 9.75 11.50
N ARG A 139 27.30 8.94 10.98
CA ARG A 139 25.96 8.68 11.56
C ARG A 139 25.94 7.25 12.10
N ALA A 140 25.38 7.02 13.28
CA ALA A 140 25.19 5.67 13.79
C ALA A 140 24.10 4.93 12.98
N ALA A 141 24.31 3.66 12.63
CA ALA A 141 23.32 2.88 11.89
C ALA A 141 22.13 2.42 12.76
N PHE A 142 22.17 2.68 14.07
CA PHE A 142 21.23 2.18 15.09
C PHE A 142 20.58 3.29 15.94
N SER A 143 20.79 4.57 15.58
CA SER A 143 20.24 5.78 16.22
C SER A 143 20.67 7.03 15.45
N ASP A 144 19.99 8.17 15.62
CA ASP A 144 20.36 9.44 14.95
C ASP A 144 21.59 10.16 15.50
N ALA A 145 22.44 9.46 16.24
CA ALA A 145 23.69 10.01 16.77
C ALA A 145 24.67 10.30 15.61
N THR A 146 25.10 11.56 15.52
CA THR A 146 26.12 12.03 14.56
C THR A 146 27.29 12.69 15.30
N GLY A 147 28.46 12.72 14.65
CA GLY A 147 29.67 13.33 15.21
C GLY A 147 30.93 12.74 14.57
N TYR A 148 32.06 12.87 15.25
CA TYR A 148 33.36 12.42 14.76
C TYR A 148 33.93 11.27 15.60
N VAL A 149 34.57 10.30 14.95
CA VAL A 149 35.27 9.19 15.60
C VAL A 149 36.68 9.05 15.05
N LEU A 150 37.65 8.70 15.90
CA LEU A 150 39.02 8.42 15.44
C LEU A 150 39.04 7.14 14.59
N ALA A 151 39.53 7.26 13.36
CA ALA A 151 39.52 6.15 12.39
C ALA A 151 40.20 4.87 12.93
N LYS A 152 41.31 5.03 13.65
CA LYS A 152 42.09 3.95 14.29
C LYS A 152 41.36 3.19 15.41
N ASP A 153 40.31 3.79 15.98
CA ASP A 153 39.56 3.20 17.10
C ASP A 153 38.29 2.47 16.60
N THR A 154 38.03 2.52 15.29
CA THR A 154 36.95 1.78 14.61
C THR A 154 37.41 0.37 14.18
N ARG A 155 36.44 -0.48 13.83
CA ARG A 155 36.65 -1.84 13.30
C ARG A 155 35.98 -1.99 11.94
N ASN A 156 36.34 -3.06 11.22
CA ASN A 156 35.61 -3.44 10.00
C ASN A 156 34.14 -3.74 10.33
N SER A 157 33.25 -3.19 9.51
CA SER A 157 31.82 -3.52 9.48
C SER A 157 31.58 -5.02 9.27
N LYS A 158 30.51 -5.56 9.86
CA LYS A 158 30.03 -6.91 9.57
C LYS A 158 29.06 -6.98 8.38
N LEU A 159 28.55 -5.82 7.96
CA LEU A 159 27.64 -5.68 6.82
C LEU A 159 28.43 -5.59 5.50
N THR A 160 29.55 -4.85 5.49
CA THR A 160 30.41 -4.66 4.30
C THR A 160 30.83 -5.96 3.59
N PRO A 161 31.22 -7.06 4.25
CA PRO A 161 31.62 -8.30 3.57
C PRO A 161 30.53 -8.95 2.71
N SER A 162 29.27 -8.58 2.89
CA SER A 162 28.17 -9.07 2.04
C SER A 162 28.19 -8.48 0.63
N GLY A 163 28.75 -7.27 0.45
CA GLY A 163 28.69 -6.51 -0.80
C GLY A 163 27.28 -6.04 -1.20
N VAL A 164 26.24 -6.35 -0.41
CA VAL A 164 24.86 -5.95 -0.70
C VAL A 164 24.63 -4.55 -0.15
N THR A 165 24.25 -3.61 -1.01
CA THR A 165 23.73 -2.29 -0.64
C THR A 165 22.87 -1.77 -1.78
N GLY A 166 22.04 -0.76 -1.51
CA GLY A 166 21.10 -0.20 -2.49
C GLY A 166 19.84 0.30 -1.81
N TYR A 167 18.77 0.42 -2.58
CA TYR A 167 17.44 0.79 -2.10
C TYR A 167 16.49 -0.37 -2.31
N ALA A 168 15.46 -0.45 -1.49
CA ALA A 168 14.36 -1.38 -1.66
C ALA A 168 13.04 -0.74 -1.26
N LEU A 169 11.95 -1.21 -1.86
CA LEU A 169 10.60 -1.02 -1.35
C LEU A 169 10.26 -2.19 -0.44
N MET A 170 9.59 -1.89 0.67
CA MET A 170 8.81 -2.91 1.38
C MET A 170 7.63 -3.32 0.49
N ILE A 171 7.31 -4.62 0.44
CA ILE A 171 6.26 -5.14 -0.47
C ILE A 171 5.10 -5.82 0.26
N VAL A 172 4.98 -5.54 1.56
CA VAL A 172 3.98 -6.11 2.46
C VAL A 172 3.49 -5.03 3.44
N PRO A 173 2.22 -5.07 3.86
CA PRO A 173 1.77 -4.22 4.97
C PRO A 173 2.45 -4.70 6.27
N GLY A 174 2.82 -3.78 7.16
CA GLY A 174 3.50 -4.07 8.41
C GLY A 174 4.73 -4.97 8.26
N CYS A 175 5.61 -4.63 7.30
CA CYS A 175 6.97 -5.12 7.24
C CYS A 175 7.64 -4.85 8.59
N SER A 176 8.13 -5.91 9.24
CA SER A 176 8.50 -5.86 10.65
C SER A 176 10.01 -5.68 10.80
N LEU A 177 10.42 -4.53 11.33
CA LEU A 177 11.82 -4.26 11.65
C LEU A 177 12.19 -4.95 12.97
N MET A 178 13.03 -5.97 12.90
CA MET A 178 13.45 -6.78 14.04
C MET A 178 14.71 -6.24 14.70
N LYS A 179 14.80 -6.39 16.02
CA LYS A 179 15.96 -5.99 16.83
C LYS A 179 17.23 -6.78 16.49
N SER A 180 17.08 -8.04 16.06
CA SER A 180 18.17 -8.91 15.62
C SER A 180 17.75 -9.69 14.38
N ALA A 181 18.72 -10.30 13.69
CA ALA A 181 18.50 -11.26 12.61
C ALA A 181 17.93 -12.59 13.14
N ASP A 182 16.69 -12.54 13.63
CA ASP A 182 15.90 -13.64 14.23
C ASP A 182 14.42 -13.23 14.21
N GLU A 183 13.54 -14.11 13.72
CA GLU A 183 12.10 -13.86 13.60
C GLU A 183 11.39 -13.77 14.95
N GLU A 184 11.94 -14.44 15.97
CA GLU A 184 11.47 -14.37 17.35
C GLU A 184 12.04 -13.15 18.09
N SER A 185 12.78 -12.26 17.41
CA SER A 185 13.29 -11.04 18.03
C SER A 185 12.18 -10.04 18.37
N ALA A 186 12.56 -8.98 19.09
CA ALA A 186 11.66 -7.88 19.34
C ALA A 186 11.39 -7.09 18.04
N VAL A 187 10.14 -6.72 17.79
CA VAL A 187 9.79 -5.76 16.73
C VAL A 187 10.06 -4.36 17.25
N LEU A 188 10.85 -3.60 16.49
CA LEU A 188 11.20 -2.21 16.78
C LEU A 188 10.22 -1.24 16.13
N ALA A 189 9.85 -1.51 14.87
CA ALA A 189 8.89 -0.75 14.09
C ALA A 189 8.13 -1.67 13.12
N GLN A 190 6.98 -1.22 12.65
CA GLN A 190 6.27 -1.80 11.52
C GLN A 190 5.98 -0.72 10.50
N GLU A 191 6.33 -0.99 9.26
CA GLU A 191 6.22 -0.04 8.16
C GLU A 191 5.58 -0.71 6.95
N SER A 192 4.87 0.05 6.12
CA SER A 192 4.06 -0.51 5.04
C SER A 192 4.39 0.18 3.74
N TYR A 193 4.94 -0.58 2.79
CA TYR A 193 5.28 -0.12 1.45
C TYR A 193 6.27 1.07 1.36
N HIS A 194 6.96 1.38 2.47
CA HIS A 194 7.99 2.40 2.55
C HIS A 194 9.27 2.03 1.78
N LEU A 195 10.06 3.05 1.42
CA LEU A 195 11.46 2.90 1.01
C LEU A 195 12.38 2.54 2.18
N ALA A 196 13.44 1.81 1.84
CA ALA A 196 14.52 1.46 2.76
C ALA A 196 15.90 1.49 2.07
N ARG A 197 16.89 2.05 2.76
CA ARG A 197 18.32 1.99 2.42
C ARG A 197 18.91 0.71 3.01
N ILE A 198 19.39 -0.20 2.17
CA ILE A 198 20.06 -1.43 2.61
C ILE A 198 21.52 -1.12 2.94
N LEU A 199 21.89 -1.32 4.21
CA LEU A 199 23.27 -1.18 4.70
C LEU A 199 24.08 -2.48 4.56
N GLY A 200 23.40 -3.64 4.56
CA GLY A 200 23.99 -4.91 4.15
C GLY A 200 23.26 -6.14 4.66
N LEU A 201 23.75 -7.32 4.28
CA LEU A 201 23.17 -8.61 4.67
C LEU A 201 23.91 -9.20 5.88
N TYR A 202 23.17 -9.61 6.92
CA TYR A 202 23.70 -10.33 8.07
C TYR A 202 22.78 -11.50 8.45
N ARG A 203 23.33 -12.71 8.49
CA ARG A 203 22.61 -13.96 8.84
C ARG A 203 21.30 -14.16 8.04
N ASN A 204 21.30 -13.81 6.76
CA ASN A 204 20.15 -13.85 5.84
C ASN A 204 19.05 -12.81 6.11
N PHE A 205 19.32 -11.77 6.89
CA PHE A 205 18.45 -10.59 7.03
C PHE A 205 19.16 -9.36 6.47
N TYR A 206 18.42 -8.47 5.81
CA TYR A 206 18.92 -7.15 5.47
C TYR A 206 18.90 -6.26 6.71
N TYR A 207 19.99 -5.54 6.97
CA TYR A 207 19.98 -4.43 7.92
C TYR A 207 19.69 -3.16 7.14
N VAL A 208 18.66 -2.43 7.55
CA VAL A 208 18.12 -1.28 6.80
C VAL A 208 17.94 -0.05 7.67
N ILE A 209 17.90 1.12 7.01
CA ILE A 209 17.29 2.36 7.52
C ILE A 209 16.11 2.69 6.61
N THR A 210 14.96 3.04 7.18
CA THR A 210 13.73 3.32 6.43
C THR A 210 13.58 4.81 6.11
N GLU A 211 12.59 5.17 5.30
CA GLU A 211 12.24 6.57 5.04
C GLU A 211 11.92 7.35 6.33
N ASP A 212 11.28 6.68 7.30
CA ASP A 212 11.02 7.26 8.63
C ASP A 212 12.24 7.28 9.57
N GLY A 213 13.36 6.69 9.17
CA GLY A 213 14.61 6.65 9.94
C GLY A 213 14.68 5.50 10.95
N ASN A 214 13.68 4.62 10.99
CA ASN A 214 13.77 3.41 11.80
C ASN A 214 14.85 2.48 11.24
N CYS A 215 15.53 1.78 12.13
CA CYS A 215 16.65 0.92 11.81
C CYS A 215 16.49 -0.47 12.42
N GLY A 216 16.83 -1.50 11.66
CA GLY A 216 16.64 -2.88 12.11
C GLY A 216 16.91 -3.93 11.04
N PHE A 217 16.64 -5.18 11.41
CA PHE A 217 16.75 -6.33 10.53
C PHE A 217 15.40 -6.60 9.86
N VAL A 218 15.39 -6.84 8.56
CA VAL A 218 14.20 -7.17 7.75
C VAL A 218 14.48 -8.43 6.95
N LYS A 219 13.46 -9.28 6.75
CA LYS A 219 13.63 -10.47 5.91
C LYS A 219 13.75 -10.09 4.43
N PRO A 220 14.58 -10.79 3.64
CA PRO A 220 14.68 -10.54 2.20
C PRO A 220 13.38 -10.72 1.41
N ASP A 221 12.49 -11.63 1.83
CA ASP A 221 11.19 -11.88 1.18
C ASP A 221 10.13 -10.79 1.45
N GLN A 222 10.46 -9.79 2.27
CA GLN A 222 9.59 -8.63 2.54
C GLN A 222 10.04 -7.37 1.78
N LEU A 223 11.14 -7.43 1.01
CA LEU A 223 11.72 -6.31 0.27
C LEU A 223 11.88 -6.62 -1.24
N LYS A 224 11.51 -5.67 -2.10
CA LYS A 224 11.86 -5.64 -3.53
C LYS A 224 13.00 -4.63 -3.71
N ILE A 225 14.20 -5.10 -4.06
CA ILE A 225 15.33 -4.22 -4.41
C ILE A 225 14.93 -3.40 -5.64
N ILE A 226 15.23 -2.10 -5.62
CA ILE A 226 14.90 -1.15 -6.68
C ILE A 226 16.15 -0.46 -7.23
N ASP A 227 16.02 0.12 -8.42
CA ASP A 227 17.01 1.01 -9.01
C ASP A 227 16.77 2.48 -8.64
N GLU A 228 17.71 3.34 -9.06
CA GLU A 228 17.68 4.79 -8.81
C GLU A 228 16.52 5.49 -9.52
N ALA A 229 16.11 5.00 -10.69
CA ALA A 229 14.96 5.54 -11.43
C ALA A 229 13.65 5.30 -10.66
N THR A 230 13.47 4.11 -10.09
CA THR A 230 12.33 3.77 -9.24
C THR A 230 12.37 4.55 -7.92
N LEU A 231 13.56 4.77 -7.35
CA LEU A 231 13.73 5.60 -6.15
C LEU A 231 13.23 7.02 -6.39
N GLU A 232 13.72 7.71 -7.42
CA GLU A 232 13.30 9.10 -7.69
C GLU A 232 11.85 9.19 -8.16
N ALA A 233 11.31 8.18 -8.84
CA ALA A 233 9.88 8.10 -9.13
C ALA A 233 9.04 8.04 -7.83
N TYR A 234 9.43 7.20 -6.86
CA TYR A 234 8.76 7.14 -5.56
C TYR A 234 8.88 8.48 -4.81
N LEU A 235 10.09 9.04 -4.71
CA LEU A 235 10.31 10.31 -4.01
C LEU A 235 9.52 11.47 -4.66
N THR A 236 9.37 11.47 -5.98
CA THR A 236 8.54 12.46 -6.70
C THR A 236 7.04 12.27 -6.42
N SER A 237 6.58 11.02 -6.30
CA SER A 237 5.16 10.70 -6.05
C SER A 237 4.65 11.12 -4.65
N GLY A 238 5.55 11.45 -3.72
CA GLY A 238 5.20 12.00 -2.41
C GLY A 238 4.86 13.49 -2.39
N ILE A 239 4.99 14.18 -3.52
CA ILE A 239 4.68 15.60 -3.65
C ILE A 239 3.22 15.75 -4.11
N VAL A 240 2.37 16.33 -3.26
CA VAL A 240 0.94 16.57 -3.53
C VAL A 240 0.60 18.06 -3.55
N PRO A 241 -0.51 18.50 -4.16
CA PRO A 241 -0.96 19.89 -4.06
C PRO A 241 -1.19 20.27 -2.59
N ALA A 242 -0.87 21.52 -2.21
CA ALA A 242 -1.25 22.00 -0.88
C ALA A 242 -2.77 22.04 -0.71
N ALA A 243 -3.21 21.69 0.49
CA ALA A 243 -4.60 21.43 0.83
C ALA A 243 -5.35 22.71 1.19
N GLU A 244 -6.08 23.28 0.23
CA GLU A 244 -7.07 24.33 0.47
C GLU A 244 -8.34 24.04 -0.35
N PRO A 245 -9.53 23.83 0.27
CA PRO A 245 -9.80 23.76 1.72
C PRO A 245 -9.35 22.43 2.37
N SER A 246 -9.49 22.33 3.69
CA SER A 246 -9.37 21.06 4.44
C SER A 246 -10.41 20.02 3.98
N PHE A 247 -10.15 18.75 4.29
CA PHE A 247 -11.10 17.68 3.96
C PHE A 247 -12.47 17.86 4.64
N ASP A 248 -13.47 18.08 3.80
CA ASP A 248 -14.88 17.84 4.05
C ASP A 248 -15.39 16.99 2.88
N ILE A 249 -16.39 16.14 3.14
CA ILE A 249 -16.95 15.28 2.11
C ILE A 249 -17.68 16.08 1.03
N GLU A 250 -18.27 17.22 1.37
CA GLU A 250 -18.87 18.15 0.41
C GLU A 250 -17.81 18.90 -0.40
N ASN A 251 -16.58 19.08 0.13
CA ASN A 251 -15.47 19.63 -0.64
C ASN A 251 -14.98 18.64 -1.71
N LEU A 252 -14.95 17.32 -1.39
CA LEU A 252 -14.64 16.28 -2.39
C LEU A 252 -15.69 16.23 -3.49
N ILE A 253 -16.97 16.30 -3.13
CA ILE A 253 -18.07 16.31 -4.09
C ILE A 253 -18.05 17.59 -4.93
N SER A 254 -17.86 18.76 -4.32
CA SER A 254 -17.75 20.05 -5.04
C SER A 254 -16.56 20.06 -6.01
N TYR A 255 -15.43 19.47 -5.63
CA TYR A 255 -14.31 19.25 -6.55
C TYR A 255 -14.74 18.37 -7.72
N ALA A 256 -15.34 17.21 -7.46
CA ALA A 256 -15.76 16.28 -8.50
C ALA A 256 -16.81 16.87 -9.46
N GLU A 257 -17.82 17.57 -8.92
CA GLU A 257 -18.86 18.29 -9.68
C GLU A 257 -18.30 19.46 -10.50
N SER A 258 -17.17 20.06 -10.09
CA SER A 258 -16.50 21.12 -10.85
C SER A 258 -15.68 20.62 -12.05
N GLN A 259 -15.35 19.32 -12.09
CA GLN A 259 -14.60 18.75 -13.21
C GLN A 259 -15.55 18.38 -14.37
N THR A 260 -15.18 18.75 -15.60
CA THR A 260 -15.91 18.33 -16.81
C THR A 260 -15.37 17.03 -17.41
N SER A 261 -14.12 16.68 -17.11
CA SER A 261 -13.42 15.51 -17.63
C SER A 261 -12.33 15.04 -16.67
N ALA A 262 -12.09 13.74 -16.62
CA ALA A 262 -10.98 13.12 -15.90
C ALA A 262 -10.56 11.82 -16.60
N ALA A 263 -9.41 11.26 -16.27
CA ALA A 263 -8.94 10.01 -16.90
C ALA A 263 -9.86 8.82 -16.57
N SER A 264 -10.31 8.73 -15.32
CA SER A 264 -11.23 7.72 -14.81
C SER A 264 -11.81 8.17 -13.45
N THR A 265 -12.78 7.46 -12.89
CA THR A 265 -13.36 7.84 -11.58
C THR A 265 -12.34 7.68 -10.45
N GLU A 266 -11.47 6.66 -10.53
CA GLU A 266 -10.42 6.42 -9.54
C GLU A 266 -9.42 7.58 -9.53
N ALA A 267 -9.03 8.09 -10.70
CA ALA A 267 -8.17 9.26 -10.82
C ALA A 267 -8.86 10.51 -10.25
N LEU A 268 -10.16 10.71 -10.54
CA LEU A 268 -10.94 11.82 -10.00
C LEU A 268 -11.01 11.78 -8.46
N ILE A 269 -11.24 10.60 -7.88
CA ILE A 269 -11.25 10.39 -6.42
C ILE A 269 -9.85 10.62 -5.82
N TYR A 270 -8.80 10.06 -6.43
CA TYR A 270 -7.42 10.20 -5.96
C TYR A 270 -6.96 11.65 -5.96
N ASP A 271 -7.16 12.37 -7.08
CA ASP A 271 -6.81 13.78 -7.22
C ASP A 271 -7.61 14.66 -6.26
N GLY A 272 -8.91 14.37 -6.10
CA GLY A 272 -9.79 15.10 -5.18
C GLY A 272 -9.38 14.93 -3.72
N LEU A 273 -9.09 13.70 -3.28
CA LEU A 273 -8.60 13.45 -1.93
C LEU A 273 -7.23 14.09 -1.69
N SER A 274 -6.30 13.98 -2.65
CA SER A 274 -4.96 14.57 -2.53
C SER A 274 -5.00 16.10 -2.41
N ARG A 275 -5.87 16.77 -3.20
CA ARG A 275 -6.13 18.23 -3.09
C ARG A 275 -6.75 18.65 -1.76
N LEU A 276 -7.37 17.73 -1.03
CA LEU A 276 -7.94 17.96 0.29
C LEU A 276 -7.02 17.49 1.43
N GLY A 277 -5.74 17.20 1.13
CA GLY A 277 -4.71 16.88 2.11
C GLY A 277 -4.57 15.40 2.47
N PHE A 278 -5.14 14.48 1.68
CA PHE A 278 -4.86 13.05 1.85
C PHE A 278 -3.53 12.67 1.19
N TYR A 279 -2.61 12.15 1.99
CA TYR A 279 -1.42 11.46 1.50
C TYR A 279 -1.73 9.97 1.29
N MET A 280 -1.84 9.58 0.03
CA MET A 280 -2.03 8.19 -0.38
C MET A 280 -0.66 7.53 -0.53
N ASN A 281 -0.30 6.55 0.32
CA ASN A 281 1.03 5.93 0.33
C ASN A 281 1.40 5.40 -1.08
N PRO A 282 2.41 5.98 -1.76
CA PRO A 282 2.67 5.66 -3.16
C PRO A 282 3.18 4.23 -3.33
N GLY A 283 3.89 3.70 -2.33
CA GLY A 283 4.33 2.31 -2.29
C GLY A 283 3.19 1.33 -2.50
N TYR A 284 2.01 1.58 -1.91
CA TYR A 284 0.81 0.80 -2.17
C TYR A 284 0.09 1.24 -3.44
N TYR A 285 -0.33 2.51 -3.52
CA TYR A 285 -1.24 2.95 -4.57
C TYR A 285 -0.61 2.93 -5.98
N GLN A 286 0.72 3.12 -6.08
CA GLN A 286 1.44 3.21 -7.35
C GLN A 286 2.39 2.02 -7.58
N PHE A 287 3.25 1.66 -6.61
CA PHE A 287 4.35 0.70 -6.82
C PHE A 287 4.04 -0.77 -6.46
N PHE A 288 3.01 -1.03 -5.67
CA PHE A 288 2.62 -2.40 -5.32
C PHE A 288 1.96 -3.10 -6.50
N GLU A 289 2.52 -4.26 -6.84
CA GLU A 289 2.04 -5.16 -7.89
C GLU A 289 2.07 -6.59 -7.33
N LYS A 290 0.95 -7.29 -7.45
CA LYS A 290 0.84 -8.73 -7.22
C LYS A 290 1.43 -9.49 -8.40
N GLU A 291 2.15 -10.58 -8.14
CA GLU A 291 2.75 -11.44 -9.16
C GLU A 291 1.70 -12.39 -9.78
N LEU A 292 0.80 -11.84 -10.60
CA LEU A 292 -0.32 -12.59 -11.21
C LEU A 292 0.10 -13.62 -12.28
N SER A 293 1.39 -13.65 -12.64
CA SER A 293 1.95 -14.41 -13.75
C SER A 293 2.51 -15.79 -13.37
N ASP A 294 2.68 -16.11 -12.09
CA ASP A 294 3.17 -17.43 -11.67
C ASP A 294 2.05 -18.49 -11.76
N LEU A 295 2.10 -19.26 -12.85
CA LEU A 295 1.21 -20.39 -13.17
C LEU A 295 1.27 -21.52 -12.13
N THR A 296 2.28 -21.58 -11.27
CA THR A 296 2.34 -22.53 -10.15
C THR A 296 1.68 -22.02 -8.88
N GLN A 297 1.45 -20.71 -8.80
CA GLN A 297 0.84 -20.06 -7.65
C GLN A 297 -0.66 -19.80 -7.83
N TYR A 298 -1.10 -19.41 -9.03
CA TYR A 298 -2.47 -18.96 -9.30
C TYR A 298 -3.25 -19.91 -10.25
N PRO A 299 -3.84 -21.04 -9.80
CA PRO A 299 -4.43 -22.03 -10.71
C PRO A 299 -5.84 -21.73 -11.29
N ILE A 300 -6.49 -20.60 -10.98
CA ILE A 300 -7.78 -20.15 -11.57
C ILE A 300 -7.81 -18.63 -11.64
N GLY A 301 -8.26 -18.07 -12.77
CA GLY A 301 -9.13 -16.87 -12.92
C GLY A 301 -8.66 -15.50 -12.41
N TYR A 302 -7.78 -15.43 -11.42
CA TYR A 302 -7.28 -14.22 -10.78
C TYR A 302 -6.02 -13.69 -11.50
N HIS A 303 -6.00 -13.73 -12.84
CA HIS A 303 -4.84 -13.37 -13.68
C HIS A 303 -4.96 -12.00 -14.33
N GLU A 304 -5.86 -11.17 -13.83
CA GLU A 304 -6.28 -9.96 -14.52
C GLU A 304 -5.76 -8.72 -13.80
N ASP A 305 -5.26 -7.77 -14.60
CA ASP A 305 -4.61 -6.55 -14.11
C ASP A 305 -5.52 -5.70 -13.21
N VAL A 306 -6.83 -5.98 -13.19
CA VAL A 306 -7.78 -5.47 -12.21
C VAL A 306 -7.27 -5.57 -10.78
N TYR A 307 -6.61 -6.67 -10.38
CA TYR A 307 -6.14 -6.86 -8.99
C TYR A 307 -4.91 -6.03 -8.64
N ASN A 308 -4.29 -5.38 -9.64
CA ASN A 308 -3.22 -4.40 -9.51
C ASN A 308 -3.70 -2.96 -9.83
N SER A 309 -4.95 -2.79 -10.28
CA SER A 309 -5.52 -1.50 -10.67
C SER A 309 -5.72 -0.55 -9.46
N SER A 310 -5.70 0.75 -9.73
CA SER A 310 -6.06 1.78 -8.73
C SER A 310 -7.49 1.58 -8.18
N LEU A 311 -8.40 1.04 -9.00
CA LEU A 311 -9.77 0.73 -8.62
C LEU A 311 -9.84 -0.34 -7.52
N PHE A 312 -9.13 -1.46 -7.73
CA PHE A 312 -9.01 -2.49 -6.69
C PHE A 312 -8.37 -1.92 -5.42
N LYS A 313 -7.31 -1.12 -5.53
CA LYS A 313 -6.61 -0.54 -4.38
C LYS A 313 -7.50 0.43 -3.57
N LEU A 314 -8.35 1.23 -4.24
CA LEU A 314 -9.34 2.08 -3.59
C LEU A 314 -10.45 1.28 -2.91
N TRP A 315 -10.99 0.24 -3.58
CA TRP A 315 -11.99 -0.65 -3.00
C TRP A 315 -11.47 -1.45 -1.80
N ASN A 316 -10.23 -1.93 -1.90
CA ASN A 316 -9.58 -2.73 -0.86
C ASN A 316 -9.06 -1.89 0.31
N SER A 317 -9.02 -0.55 0.17
CA SER A 317 -8.54 0.35 1.21
C SER A 317 -9.44 0.32 2.45
N SER A 318 -8.82 0.15 3.61
CA SER A 318 -9.42 0.38 4.94
C SER A 318 -9.01 1.74 5.54
N GLY A 319 -8.24 2.54 4.80
CA GLY A 319 -7.66 3.82 5.24
C GLY A 319 -6.30 3.72 5.95
N ASN A 320 -5.81 2.52 6.26
CA ASN A 320 -4.53 2.32 6.95
C ASN A 320 -3.28 2.76 6.17
N LEU A 321 -3.41 2.97 4.85
CA LEU A 321 -2.36 3.42 3.92
C LEU A 321 -2.70 4.78 3.28
N ALA A 322 -3.75 5.44 3.76
CA ALA A 322 -4.14 6.79 3.37
C ALA A 322 -4.13 7.67 4.63
N TYR A 323 -3.33 8.73 4.61
CA TYR A 323 -3.05 9.55 5.78
C TYR A 323 -3.66 10.93 5.60
N TYR A 324 -4.18 11.51 6.68
CA TYR A 324 -4.66 12.89 6.72
C TYR A 324 -4.09 13.56 7.96
N GLU A 325 -3.51 14.77 7.80
CA GLU A 325 -2.75 15.47 8.86
C GLU A 325 -1.65 14.60 9.53
N GLY A 326 -1.13 13.59 8.82
CA GLY A 326 -0.10 12.65 9.29
C GLY A 326 -0.63 11.40 9.99
N GLU A 327 -1.94 11.31 10.25
CA GLU A 327 -2.59 10.20 10.95
C GLU A 327 -3.28 9.23 9.99
N GLN A 328 -3.44 7.96 10.40
CA GLN A 328 -4.18 6.97 9.61
C GLN A 328 -5.67 7.30 9.51
N THR A 329 -6.23 7.18 8.30
CA THR A 329 -7.66 7.37 8.04
C THR A 329 -8.45 6.07 8.25
N GLN A 330 -9.77 6.15 8.30
CA GLN A 330 -10.64 4.95 8.37
C GLN A 330 -11.65 4.95 7.23
N TRP A 331 -11.59 3.94 6.38
CA TRP A 331 -12.48 3.77 5.24
C TRP A 331 -13.44 2.61 5.54
N ARG A 332 -14.58 2.93 6.15
CA ARG A 332 -15.52 1.93 6.66
C ARG A 332 -16.20 1.21 5.50
N HIS A 333 -16.30 -0.11 5.58
CA HIS A 333 -17.16 -0.90 4.71
C HIS A 333 -18.64 -0.55 4.94
N VAL A 334 -19.37 -0.35 3.85
CA VAL A 334 -20.82 -0.16 3.81
C VAL A 334 -21.39 -1.27 2.93
N ALA A 335 -22.20 -2.15 3.54
CA ALA A 335 -22.77 -3.32 2.86
C ALA A 335 -23.87 -2.94 1.87
N ARG A 336 -24.21 -3.88 0.96
CA ARG A 336 -25.17 -3.67 -0.14
C ARG A 336 -26.60 -3.32 0.32
N ASP A 337 -26.97 -3.78 1.50
CA ASP A 337 -28.25 -3.57 2.17
C ASP A 337 -28.22 -2.42 3.20
N ALA A 338 -27.06 -1.81 3.43
CA ALA A 338 -26.90 -0.69 4.35
C ALA A 338 -27.31 0.64 3.71
N ALA A 339 -27.68 1.61 4.56
CA ALA A 339 -28.02 2.96 4.11
C ALA A 339 -26.77 3.72 3.64
N LEU A 340 -26.74 4.02 2.33
CA LEU A 340 -25.76 4.91 1.72
C LEU A 340 -25.92 6.35 2.24
N GLN A 341 -24.80 7.03 2.43
CA GLN A 341 -24.70 8.45 2.78
C GLN A 341 -23.99 9.21 1.66
N ARG A 342 -24.40 10.45 1.41
CA ARG A 342 -23.75 11.33 0.43
C ARG A 342 -22.24 11.38 0.73
N GLY A 343 -21.43 11.14 -0.30
CA GLY A 343 -19.98 10.98 -0.21
C GLY A 343 -19.45 9.55 -0.09
N ASP A 344 -20.32 8.55 0.12
CA ASP A 344 -19.90 7.15 0.06
C ASP A 344 -19.32 6.82 -1.33
N LEU A 345 -18.12 6.24 -1.37
CA LEU A 345 -17.52 5.74 -2.60
C LEU A 345 -18.19 4.41 -2.94
N LEU A 346 -18.94 4.36 -4.04
CA LEU A 346 -19.65 3.17 -4.51
C LEU A 346 -18.73 2.35 -5.42
N PHE A 347 -18.76 1.02 -5.29
CA PHE A 347 -18.01 0.10 -6.13
C PHE A 347 -18.92 -0.92 -6.79
N PHE A 348 -18.59 -1.29 -8.02
CA PHE A 348 -19.37 -2.20 -8.85
C PHE A 348 -18.48 -3.32 -9.38
N ALA A 349 -19.02 -4.54 -9.40
CA ALA A 349 -18.38 -5.74 -9.90
C ALA A 349 -19.20 -6.27 -11.08
N GLU A 350 -19.12 -5.58 -12.22
CA GLU A 350 -19.86 -5.96 -13.44
C GLU A 350 -19.30 -7.25 -14.05
N TYR A 351 -20.20 -8.04 -14.66
CA TYR A 351 -19.84 -9.25 -15.39
C TYR A 351 -20.84 -9.52 -16.52
N GLY A 352 -20.30 -10.01 -17.64
CA GLY A 352 -21.05 -10.41 -18.82
C GLY A 352 -21.75 -11.76 -18.67
N SER A 353 -22.70 -12.05 -19.55
CA SER A 353 -23.43 -13.33 -19.57
C SER A 353 -22.58 -14.55 -19.97
N GLY A 354 -21.37 -14.32 -20.50
CA GLY A 354 -20.39 -15.37 -20.81
C GLY A 354 -19.27 -15.51 -19.77
N ASP A 355 -19.24 -14.67 -18.74
CA ASP A 355 -18.19 -14.71 -17.72
C ASP A 355 -18.40 -15.89 -16.77
N THR A 356 -17.31 -16.54 -16.36
CA THR A 356 -17.37 -17.54 -15.30
C THR A 356 -17.41 -16.82 -13.95
N VAL A 357 -18.61 -16.51 -13.48
CA VAL A 357 -18.81 -15.77 -12.22
C VAL A 357 -18.42 -16.60 -11.00
N GLU A 358 -18.84 -17.86 -10.99
CA GLU A 358 -18.59 -18.79 -9.90
C GLU A 358 -18.31 -20.18 -10.48
N VAL A 359 -17.26 -20.84 -9.99
CA VAL A 359 -16.94 -22.21 -10.42
C VAL A 359 -17.81 -23.17 -9.62
N GLU A 360 -19.04 -23.43 -10.08
CA GLU A 360 -20.12 -24.07 -9.31
C GLU A 360 -19.72 -25.34 -8.54
N THR A 361 -18.92 -26.24 -9.12
CA THR A 361 -18.43 -27.48 -8.49
C THR A 361 -17.68 -27.23 -7.17
N TYR A 362 -17.15 -26.01 -7.02
CA TYR A 362 -16.23 -25.58 -5.99
C TYR A 362 -16.71 -24.34 -5.24
N GLN A 363 -17.70 -23.64 -5.80
CA GLN A 363 -18.25 -22.35 -5.35
C GLN A 363 -17.17 -21.28 -5.08
N VAL A 364 -16.16 -21.24 -5.94
CA VAL A 364 -15.12 -20.19 -5.95
C VAL A 364 -15.65 -19.00 -6.75
N VAL A 365 -15.69 -17.82 -6.13
CA VAL A 365 -16.27 -16.59 -6.70
C VAL A 365 -15.20 -15.81 -7.43
N LEU A 366 -15.27 -15.76 -8.76
CA LEU A 366 -14.29 -15.11 -9.62
C LEU A 366 -14.73 -13.72 -10.09
N ARG A 367 -16.03 -13.45 -10.10
CA ARG A 367 -16.65 -12.17 -10.49
C ARG A 367 -17.81 -11.82 -9.58
N GLY A 368 -18.28 -10.58 -9.69
CA GLY A 368 -19.46 -10.10 -8.97
C GLY A 368 -19.16 -9.79 -7.50
N PRO A 369 -20.22 -9.56 -6.70
CA PRO A 369 -20.05 -9.06 -5.34
C PRO A 369 -19.17 -9.93 -4.45
N ASP A 370 -18.35 -9.28 -3.63
CA ASP A 370 -17.36 -9.84 -2.71
C ASP A 370 -16.19 -10.57 -3.38
N SER A 371 -16.08 -10.61 -4.72
CA SER A 371 -14.98 -11.30 -5.43
C SER A 371 -13.65 -10.53 -5.47
N GLY A 372 -13.67 -9.23 -5.18
CA GLY A 372 -12.58 -8.30 -5.47
C GLY A 372 -12.36 -7.99 -6.96
N TYR A 373 -13.17 -8.55 -7.87
CA TYR A 373 -13.16 -8.15 -9.28
C TYR A 373 -14.03 -6.90 -9.46
N ILE A 374 -13.43 -5.72 -9.25
CA ILE A 374 -14.13 -4.43 -9.30
C ILE A 374 -13.92 -3.79 -10.69
N THR A 375 -15.00 -3.36 -11.33
CA THR A 375 -14.99 -2.86 -12.72
C THR A 375 -15.31 -1.38 -12.87
N SER A 376 -15.97 -0.79 -11.88
CA SER A 376 -16.28 0.64 -11.85
C SER A 376 -16.45 1.15 -10.43
N CYS A 377 -16.30 2.45 -10.23
CA CYS A 377 -16.67 3.16 -9.02
C CYS A 377 -17.34 4.50 -9.30
N GLY A 378 -17.89 5.11 -8.25
CA GLY A 378 -18.57 6.42 -8.27
C GLY A 378 -18.64 7.05 -6.88
N ILE A 379 -19.01 8.33 -6.82
CA ILE A 379 -19.25 9.07 -5.57
C ILE A 379 -20.76 9.21 -5.43
N TYR A 380 -21.35 8.70 -4.34
CA TYR A 380 -22.79 8.82 -4.11
C TYR A 380 -23.16 10.26 -3.74
N LEU A 381 -24.11 10.85 -4.46
CA LEU A 381 -24.55 12.23 -4.25
C LEU A 381 -25.72 12.35 -3.27
N GLY A 382 -26.25 11.22 -2.78
CA GLY A 382 -27.58 11.17 -2.15
C GLY A 382 -28.70 11.07 -3.19
N ASN A 383 -29.95 10.98 -2.72
CA ASN A 383 -31.16 11.02 -3.55
C ASN A 383 -31.12 10.08 -4.78
N ASP A 384 -30.65 8.84 -4.59
CA ASP A 384 -30.51 7.84 -5.65
C ASP A 384 -29.70 8.33 -6.88
N SER A 385 -28.65 9.12 -6.62
CA SER A 385 -27.80 9.72 -7.64
C SER A 385 -26.31 9.53 -7.36
N MET A 386 -25.49 9.43 -8.40
CA MET A 386 -24.04 9.18 -8.30
C MET A 386 -23.28 9.99 -9.36
N LEU A 387 -22.07 10.45 -9.02
CA LEU A 387 -21.11 11.02 -9.97
C LEU A 387 -20.04 9.97 -10.33
N TRP A 388 -19.74 9.82 -11.62
CA TRP A 388 -18.66 8.96 -12.11
C TRP A 388 -18.00 9.54 -13.37
N VAL A 389 -16.96 8.88 -13.87
CA VAL A 389 -16.32 9.22 -15.14
C VAL A 389 -16.59 8.13 -16.16
N LYS A 390 -17.13 8.52 -17.31
CA LYS A 390 -17.44 7.60 -18.41
C LYS A 390 -16.86 8.14 -19.71
N ASN A 391 -16.06 7.33 -20.40
CA ASN A 391 -15.36 7.73 -21.63
C ASN A 391 -14.57 9.05 -21.49
N GLY A 392 -14.05 9.34 -20.29
CA GLY A 392 -13.32 10.57 -19.96
C GLY A 392 -14.18 11.78 -19.58
N ALA A 393 -15.51 11.72 -19.73
CA ALA A 393 -16.44 12.76 -19.29
C ALA A 393 -16.91 12.50 -17.86
N VAL A 394 -17.04 13.56 -17.05
CA VAL A 394 -17.70 13.48 -15.74
C VAL A 394 -19.21 13.50 -15.96
N GLU A 395 -19.91 12.46 -15.51
CA GLU A 395 -21.35 12.28 -15.68
C GLU A 395 -22.05 12.09 -14.32
N MET A 396 -23.25 12.67 -14.19
CA MET A 396 -24.17 12.35 -13.10
C MET A 396 -25.16 11.27 -13.57
N VAL A 397 -25.29 10.20 -12.79
CA VAL A 397 -26.28 9.13 -12.97
C VAL A 397 -27.41 9.36 -11.97
N GLU A 398 -28.57 9.77 -12.45
CA GLU A 398 -29.81 9.86 -11.69
C GLU A 398 -30.57 8.53 -11.70
N GLN A 399 -31.45 8.31 -10.72
CA GLN A 399 -32.26 7.08 -10.57
C GLN A 399 -31.38 5.82 -10.55
N LEU A 400 -30.23 5.90 -9.86
CA LEU A 400 -29.17 4.89 -9.83
C LEU A 400 -29.71 3.49 -9.58
N SER A 401 -30.60 3.32 -8.59
CA SER A 401 -31.23 2.04 -8.23
C SER A 401 -32.05 1.40 -9.35
N GLY A 402 -32.57 2.20 -10.28
CA GLY A 402 -33.29 1.74 -11.48
C GLY A 402 -32.39 1.39 -12.67
N THR A 403 -31.09 1.67 -12.59
CA THR A 403 -30.14 1.39 -13.70
C THR A 403 -29.77 -0.08 -13.80
N SER A 404 -29.33 -0.51 -14.98
CA SER A 404 -28.75 -1.85 -15.17
C SER A 404 -27.38 -2.05 -14.50
N LEU A 405 -26.77 -0.99 -13.95
CA LEU A 405 -25.53 -1.04 -13.19
C LEU A 405 -25.78 -1.49 -11.74
N TRP A 406 -26.90 -1.07 -11.14
CA TRP A 406 -27.19 -1.28 -9.72
C TRP A 406 -27.20 -2.76 -9.27
N ARG A 407 -27.60 -3.69 -10.15
CA ARG A 407 -27.52 -5.15 -9.90
C ARG A 407 -26.10 -5.67 -9.67
N TYR A 408 -25.09 -4.90 -10.07
CA TYR A 408 -23.66 -5.20 -9.90
C TYR A 408 -23.03 -4.39 -8.76
N PHE A 409 -23.81 -3.64 -7.98
CA PHE A 409 -23.31 -2.96 -6.78
C PHE A 409 -22.70 -3.98 -5.81
N ASP A 410 -21.43 -3.78 -5.48
CA ASP A 410 -20.62 -4.69 -4.67
C ASP A 410 -20.66 -4.30 -3.19
N SER A 411 -20.28 -3.05 -2.91
CA SER A 411 -20.18 -2.44 -1.58
C SER A 411 -19.83 -0.96 -1.74
N ALA A 412 -19.80 -0.23 -0.63
CA ALA A 412 -19.27 1.13 -0.60
C ALA A 412 -18.23 1.35 0.52
N ARG A 413 -17.42 2.40 0.38
CA ARG A 413 -16.47 2.86 1.40
C ARG A 413 -16.85 4.26 1.90
N ARG A 414 -16.99 4.41 3.22
CA ARG A 414 -17.21 5.70 3.88
C ARG A 414 -15.91 6.20 4.49
N ILE A 415 -15.38 7.29 3.94
CA ILE A 415 -14.12 7.89 4.38
C ILE A 415 -14.32 8.67 5.68
N GLN A 416 -13.40 8.47 6.63
CA GLN A 416 -13.25 9.27 7.83
C GLN A 416 -11.78 9.72 7.93
N PRO A 417 -11.49 11.00 8.20
CA PRO A 417 -10.12 11.54 8.21
C PRO A 417 -9.24 11.01 9.36
N LYS A 418 -9.80 10.19 10.26
CA LYS A 418 -9.08 9.53 11.36
C LYS A 418 -9.78 8.22 11.72
N VAL A 419 -9.05 7.31 12.34
CA VAL A 419 -9.66 6.12 12.97
C VAL A 419 -10.55 6.53 14.14
N THR A 420 -11.82 6.08 14.09
CA THR A 420 -12.85 6.30 15.11
C THR A 420 -13.29 5.01 15.81
N ASP A 421 -13.06 3.86 15.18
CA ASP A 421 -13.29 2.52 15.71
C ASP A 421 -12.12 1.62 15.31
N GLU A 422 -11.16 1.44 16.22
CA GLU A 422 -9.95 0.63 16.00
C GLU A 422 -10.24 -0.86 15.84
N LYS A 423 -11.33 -1.38 16.43
CA LYS A 423 -11.78 -2.76 16.26
C LYS A 423 -12.28 -2.98 14.83
N ALA A 424 -13.20 -2.14 14.36
CA ALA A 424 -13.72 -2.22 13.00
C ALA A 424 -12.65 -1.92 11.94
N HIS A 425 -11.73 -0.99 12.23
CA HIS A 425 -10.58 -0.71 11.37
C HIS A 425 -9.65 -1.92 11.27
N LEU A 426 -9.26 -2.55 12.40
CA LEU A 426 -8.47 -3.79 12.40
C LEU A 426 -9.14 -4.92 11.59
N LEU A 427 -10.45 -5.12 11.74
CA LEU A 427 -11.19 -6.15 11.00
C LEU A 427 -11.15 -5.91 9.48
N GLU A 428 -11.43 -4.68 9.02
CA GLU A 428 -11.32 -4.37 7.58
C GLU A 428 -9.87 -4.42 7.09
N CYS A 429 -8.88 -4.06 7.90
CA CYS A 429 -7.46 -4.23 7.57
C CYS A 429 -7.07 -5.71 7.40
N ILE A 430 -7.61 -6.61 8.23
CA ILE A 430 -7.38 -8.07 8.12
C ILE A 430 -8.01 -8.61 6.83
N ILE A 431 -9.23 -8.20 6.51
CA ILE A 431 -9.93 -8.59 5.28
C ILE A 431 -9.21 -8.03 4.04
N SER A 432 -8.79 -6.76 4.09
CA SER A 432 -8.00 -6.09 3.05
C SER A 432 -6.68 -6.82 2.77
N SER A 433 -5.97 -7.17 3.85
CA SER A 433 -4.76 -7.99 3.81
C SER A 433 -5.00 -9.37 3.19
N ALA A 434 -6.19 -9.97 3.40
CA ALA A 434 -6.53 -11.24 2.77
C ALA A 434 -6.83 -11.10 1.27
N TYR A 435 -7.48 -10.01 0.85
CA TYR A 435 -7.72 -9.69 -0.57
C TYR A 435 -6.46 -9.32 -1.35
N ASP A 436 -5.49 -8.68 -0.70
CA ASP A 436 -4.15 -8.47 -1.28
C ASP A 436 -3.42 -9.79 -1.58
N ARG A 437 -3.88 -10.88 -0.96
CA ARG A 437 -3.29 -12.21 -1.04
C ARG A 437 -4.16 -13.25 -1.75
N LEU A 438 -5.24 -12.84 -2.43
CA LEU A 438 -5.97 -13.72 -3.35
C LEU A 438 -5.00 -14.45 -4.30
N GLY A 439 -5.31 -15.72 -4.57
CA GLY A 439 -4.48 -16.63 -5.36
C GLY A 439 -3.22 -17.17 -4.68
N THR A 440 -2.76 -16.63 -3.55
CA THR A 440 -1.54 -17.12 -2.87
C THR A 440 -1.62 -18.64 -2.59
N PRO A 441 -0.56 -19.43 -2.87
CA PRO A 441 -0.54 -20.88 -2.68
C PRO A 441 -0.92 -21.36 -1.28
N TYR A 442 -1.73 -22.41 -1.23
CA TYR A 442 -1.98 -23.16 -0.01
C TYR A 442 -0.86 -24.18 0.25
N ASN A 443 -0.26 -24.12 1.45
CA ASN A 443 0.80 -25.02 1.88
C ASN A 443 0.59 -25.42 3.35
N ASN A 444 0.35 -26.70 3.62
CA ASN A 444 0.11 -27.21 4.98
C ASN A 444 1.40 -27.45 5.81
N PHE A 445 2.59 -27.26 5.23
CA PHE A 445 3.88 -27.37 5.92
C PHE A 445 4.44 -26.00 6.31
N CYS A 446 4.33 -25.01 5.43
CA CYS A 446 4.67 -23.61 5.72
C CYS A 446 3.40 -22.93 6.22
N ARG A 447 3.26 -22.68 7.53
CA ARG A 447 1.99 -22.12 8.01
C ARG A 447 1.88 -20.61 7.79
N MET A 448 2.95 -19.82 7.83
CA MET A 448 2.83 -18.34 7.72
C MET A 448 4.00 -17.68 6.96
N GLY A 449 4.19 -18.06 5.69
CA GLY A 449 5.21 -17.49 4.81
C GLY A 449 4.69 -16.39 3.87
N GLU A 450 5.62 -15.64 3.26
CA GLU A 450 5.29 -14.57 2.30
C GLU A 450 4.90 -15.10 0.91
N VAL A 451 5.27 -16.33 0.57
CA VAL A 451 4.98 -16.95 -0.76
C VAL A 451 3.96 -18.09 -0.69
N SER A 452 3.69 -18.64 0.50
CA SER A 452 2.68 -19.69 0.70
C SER A 452 2.33 -19.82 2.17
N TYR A 453 1.12 -20.23 2.50
CA TYR A 453 0.69 -20.46 3.88
C TYR A 453 -0.49 -21.45 4.00
N ASP A 454 -0.86 -21.85 5.21
CA ASP A 454 -2.09 -22.60 5.48
C ASP A 454 -3.29 -21.67 5.80
N CYS A 455 -4.45 -22.25 6.12
CA CYS A 455 -5.67 -21.50 6.44
C CYS A 455 -5.51 -20.58 7.67
N SER A 456 -4.86 -21.07 8.73
CA SER A 456 -4.50 -20.29 9.92
C SER A 456 -3.41 -19.27 9.62
N GLY A 457 -2.56 -19.58 8.66
CA GLY A 457 -1.56 -18.71 8.08
C GLY A 457 -2.08 -17.38 7.57
N LEU A 458 -3.10 -17.41 6.72
CA LEU A 458 -3.78 -16.21 6.23
C LEU A 458 -4.18 -15.26 7.37
N ILE A 459 -4.77 -15.82 8.43
CA ILE A 459 -5.24 -15.07 9.60
C ILE A 459 -4.05 -14.53 10.41
N GLY A 460 -3.09 -15.39 10.75
CA GLY A 460 -1.92 -15.01 11.53
C GLY A 460 -1.01 -14.02 10.82
N TRP A 461 -0.90 -14.11 9.49
CA TRP A 461 -0.15 -13.18 8.64
C TRP A 461 -0.82 -11.81 8.65
N SER A 462 -2.14 -11.75 8.41
CA SER A 462 -2.89 -10.48 8.43
C SER A 462 -2.84 -9.81 9.81
N LEU A 463 -2.95 -10.59 10.90
CA LEU A 463 -2.78 -10.09 12.27
C LEU A 463 -1.36 -9.57 12.52
N ARG A 464 -0.33 -10.31 12.10
CA ARG A 464 1.08 -9.88 12.15
C ARG A 464 1.29 -8.56 11.42
N ARG A 465 0.69 -8.39 10.24
CA ARG A 465 0.82 -7.20 9.39
C ARG A 465 0.16 -5.95 9.96
N MET A 466 -0.82 -6.11 10.85
CA MET A 466 -1.38 -4.99 11.60
C MET A 466 -0.70 -4.79 12.96
N GLY A 467 0.36 -5.54 13.28
CA GLY A 467 1.03 -5.43 14.58
C GLY A 467 0.20 -5.97 15.75
N ALA A 468 -0.90 -6.66 15.44
CA ALA A 468 -1.68 -7.36 16.43
C ALA A 468 -0.91 -8.61 16.88
N THR A 469 -0.88 -8.87 18.19
CA THR A 469 -0.04 -9.93 18.77
C THR A 469 -0.75 -10.66 19.90
N GLN A 470 -0.31 -11.89 20.17
CA GLN A 470 -0.81 -12.73 21.26
C GLN A 470 -0.13 -12.40 22.61
N ILE A 471 0.84 -11.47 22.62
CA ILE A 471 1.74 -11.21 23.74
C ILE A 471 1.54 -9.78 24.25
N LYS A 472 1.10 -9.64 25.51
CA LYS A 472 0.76 -8.35 26.16
C LYS A 472 1.83 -7.26 26.08
N SER A 473 3.10 -7.64 25.96
CA SER A 473 4.21 -6.67 25.85
C SER A 473 4.32 -5.98 24.49
N GLY A 474 3.51 -6.34 23.48
CA GLY A 474 3.42 -5.68 22.17
C GLY A 474 4.60 -5.92 21.22
N GLY A 475 5.84 -5.83 21.72
CA GLY A 475 7.08 -5.86 20.92
C GLY A 475 7.47 -7.22 20.32
N LYS A 476 6.54 -8.09 19.95
CA LYS A 476 6.79 -9.35 19.23
C LYS A 476 5.72 -9.61 18.19
N GLN A 477 6.14 -10.12 17.03
CA GLN A 477 5.24 -10.52 15.94
C GLN A 477 4.18 -11.53 16.40
N PHE A 478 3.03 -11.55 15.71
CA PHE A 478 2.06 -12.63 15.87
C PHE A 478 2.73 -13.98 15.56
N ARG A 479 2.62 -14.92 16.48
CA ARG A 479 3.25 -16.23 16.37
C ARG A 479 2.49 -17.17 15.46
N GLU A 480 3.23 -18.09 14.86
CA GLU A 480 2.65 -19.17 14.10
C GLU A 480 1.76 -20.05 14.99
N THR A 481 0.56 -20.35 14.49
CA THR A 481 -0.47 -21.11 15.19
C THR A 481 -1.30 -21.88 14.16
N THR A 482 -1.99 -22.93 14.60
CA THR A 482 -2.89 -23.72 13.76
C THR A 482 -4.32 -23.17 13.84
N ALA A 483 -5.22 -23.60 12.95
CA ALA A 483 -6.64 -23.29 13.04
C ALA A 483 -7.23 -23.66 14.43
N SER A 484 -6.85 -24.83 14.96
CA SER A 484 -7.22 -25.22 16.32
C SER A 484 -6.61 -24.32 17.40
N GLY A 485 -5.43 -23.75 17.19
CA GLY A 485 -4.81 -22.80 18.13
C GLY A 485 -5.51 -21.44 18.10
N LEU A 486 -5.88 -20.94 16.92
CA LEU A 486 -6.68 -19.72 16.76
C LEU A 486 -8.06 -19.84 17.44
N ALA A 487 -8.71 -21.01 17.34
CA ALA A 487 -9.98 -21.27 18.02
C ALA A 487 -9.92 -21.24 19.56
N HIS A 488 -8.72 -21.25 20.16
CA HIS A 488 -8.52 -21.10 21.60
C HIS A 488 -7.74 -19.82 21.96
N LEU A 489 -7.57 -18.90 21.01
CA LEU A 489 -7.02 -17.58 21.30
C LEU A 489 -8.12 -16.78 22.00
N GLU A 490 -7.88 -16.36 23.24
CA GLU A 490 -8.85 -15.57 24.03
C GLU A 490 -8.62 -14.07 23.90
N LEU A 491 -7.36 -13.64 23.72
CA LEU A 491 -6.93 -12.24 23.75
C LEU A 491 -6.01 -11.91 22.58
N LEU A 492 -6.17 -10.70 22.06
CA LEU A 492 -5.32 -10.08 21.05
C LEU A 492 -4.93 -8.68 21.52
N TYR A 493 -3.66 -8.31 21.37
CA TYR A 493 -3.14 -7.00 21.75
C TYR A 493 -2.82 -6.20 20.49
N TYR A 494 -3.39 -5.01 20.34
CA TYR A 494 -3.28 -4.17 19.15
C TYR A 494 -3.28 -2.68 19.56
N LYS A 495 -2.30 -1.89 19.10
CA LYS A 495 -2.15 -0.45 19.42
C LYS A 495 -2.37 -0.10 20.91
N GLY A 496 -1.90 -0.94 21.82
CA GLY A 496 -2.06 -0.76 23.28
C GLY A 496 -3.42 -1.18 23.86
N GLN A 497 -4.40 -1.51 23.01
CA GLN A 497 -5.68 -2.08 23.41
C GLN A 497 -5.56 -3.60 23.65
N THR A 498 -6.46 -4.11 24.48
CA THR A 498 -6.73 -5.55 24.60
C THR A 498 -8.09 -5.82 23.95
N LEU A 499 -8.12 -6.75 23.01
CA LEU A 499 -9.32 -7.19 22.30
C LEU A 499 -9.57 -8.65 22.68
N GLN A 500 -10.82 -9.01 22.95
CA GLN A 500 -11.21 -10.37 23.28
C GLN A 500 -11.68 -11.09 22.01
N LEU A 501 -11.41 -12.39 21.91
CA LEU A 501 -12.03 -13.26 20.92
C LEU A 501 -13.12 -14.09 21.62
N LYS A 502 -14.38 -13.70 21.40
CA LYS A 502 -15.54 -14.37 22.01
C LYS A 502 -16.19 -15.32 21.01
N TYR A 503 -16.65 -16.46 21.49
CA TYR A 503 -17.50 -17.36 20.70
C TYR A 503 -18.81 -16.67 20.32
N VAL A 504 -19.14 -16.63 19.03
CA VAL A 504 -20.42 -16.11 18.49
C VAL A 504 -21.59 -16.88 19.09
N SER A 505 -21.42 -18.19 19.33
CA SER A 505 -22.33 -19.01 20.11
C SER A 505 -21.58 -20.02 20.96
N LYS A 506 -22.12 -20.31 22.15
CA LYS A 506 -21.66 -21.41 23.01
C LYS A 506 -22.13 -22.79 22.52
N SER A 507 -23.07 -22.80 21.56
CA SER A 507 -23.56 -24.02 20.90
C SER A 507 -22.57 -24.44 19.80
N SER A 508 -21.93 -25.60 19.95
CA SER A 508 -20.97 -26.12 18.97
C SER A 508 -21.66 -27.06 17.98
N ARG A 509 -21.27 -26.96 16.69
CA ARG A 509 -21.84 -27.69 15.55
C ARG A 509 -23.34 -27.46 15.38
N ASP A 510 -23.74 -26.20 15.57
CA ASP A 510 -25.13 -25.76 15.51
C ASP A 510 -25.30 -24.81 14.30
N PRO A 511 -25.80 -25.31 13.14
CA PRO A 511 -25.98 -24.51 11.95
C PRO A 511 -26.95 -23.34 12.12
N SER A 512 -27.83 -23.36 13.14
CA SER A 512 -28.72 -22.22 13.42
C SER A 512 -27.95 -20.96 13.84
N THR A 513 -26.70 -21.12 14.32
CA THR A 513 -25.82 -20.01 14.71
C THR A 513 -25.13 -19.34 13.52
N ILE A 514 -25.22 -19.92 12.31
CA ILE A 514 -24.60 -19.35 11.09
C ILE A 514 -25.26 -18.02 10.69
N SER A 515 -26.54 -17.82 11.02
CA SER A 515 -27.24 -16.54 10.81
C SER A 515 -26.82 -15.43 11.79
N LEU A 516 -26.01 -15.74 12.81
CA LEU A 516 -25.44 -14.77 13.75
C LEU A 516 -24.06 -14.25 13.29
N LEU A 517 -23.49 -14.81 12.22
CA LEU A 517 -22.16 -14.44 11.73
C LEU A 517 -22.16 -13.03 11.12
N GLU A 518 -21.15 -12.26 11.49
CA GLU A 518 -20.88 -10.92 10.99
C GLU A 518 -19.55 -10.89 10.24
N ARG A 519 -19.42 -9.92 9.34
CA ARG A 519 -18.21 -9.71 8.54
C ARG A 519 -17.00 -9.53 9.48
N GLY A 520 -15.96 -10.32 9.24
CA GLY A 520 -14.76 -10.38 10.08
C GLY A 520 -14.74 -11.53 11.10
N ASP A 521 -15.86 -12.24 11.32
CA ASP A 521 -15.87 -13.42 12.19
C ASP A 521 -14.95 -14.52 11.65
N LEU A 522 -14.18 -15.14 12.55
CA LEU A 522 -13.33 -16.30 12.26
C LEU A 522 -14.16 -17.58 12.36
N VAL A 523 -14.47 -18.21 11.22
CA VAL A 523 -15.32 -19.40 11.13
C VAL A 523 -14.45 -20.66 11.11
N PHE A 524 -14.67 -21.58 12.05
CA PHE A 524 -13.90 -22.80 12.20
C PHE A 524 -14.66 -24.03 11.70
N LEU A 525 -13.95 -24.90 10.99
CA LEU A 525 -14.47 -26.18 10.49
C LEU A 525 -13.75 -27.37 11.13
N ILE A 526 -14.47 -28.47 11.35
CA ILE A 526 -13.89 -29.77 11.68
C ILE A 526 -13.41 -30.50 10.42
N GLY A 527 -12.45 -31.42 10.60
CA GLY A 527 -12.00 -32.28 9.51
C GLY A 527 -13.03 -33.34 9.16
N GLU A 528 -13.21 -33.62 7.87
CA GLU A 528 -14.11 -34.67 7.37
C GLU A 528 -13.83 -36.06 7.98
N THR A 529 -12.55 -36.36 8.23
CA THR A 529 -12.08 -37.64 8.76
C THR A 529 -11.76 -37.63 10.26
N GLN A 530 -11.77 -36.47 10.92
CA GLN A 530 -11.42 -36.33 12.33
C GLN A 530 -12.27 -35.25 13.03
N PRO A 531 -12.88 -35.52 14.19
CA PRO A 531 -13.79 -34.59 14.88
C PRO A 531 -13.06 -33.46 15.63
N ARG A 532 -12.05 -32.85 15.01
CA ARG A 532 -11.19 -31.77 15.53
C ARG A 532 -11.18 -30.61 14.54
N ILE A 533 -10.98 -29.39 15.03
CA ILE A 533 -10.81 -28.20 14.20
C ILE A 533 -9.61 -28.39 13.28
N SER A 534 -9.84 -28.30 11.97
CA SER A 534 -8.81 -28.47 10.93
C SER A 534 -8.67 -27.25 10.02
N HIS A 535 -9.71 -26.39 9.96
CA HIS A 535 -9.75 -25.25 9.04
C HIS A 535 -10.28 -23.99 9.72
N VAL A 536 -9.87 -22.83 9.21
CA VAL A 536 -10.39 -21.51 9.59
C VAL A 536 -10.60 -20.64 8.34
N MET A 537 -11.60 -19.76 8.39
CA MET A 537 -12.01 -18.85 7.32
C MET A 537 -12.38 -17.49 7.91
N VAL A 538 -12.32 -16.42 7.13
CA VAL A 538 -12.95 -15.13 7.51
C VAL A 538 -14.30 -15.04 6.83
N TYR A 539 -15.35 -14.77 7.59
CA TYR A 539 -16.68 -14.49 7.03
C TYR A 539 -16.74 -13.08 6.45
N LEU A 540 -17.29 -12.93 5.25
CA LEU A 540 -17.37 -11.64 4.54
C LEU A 540 -18.75 -10.97 4.66
N GLY A 541 -19.76 -11.71 5.13
CA GLY A 541 -21.18 -11.39 4.96
C GLY A 541 -21.81 -12.26 3.86
N ASN A 542 -23.14 -12.22 3.73
CA ASN A 542 -23.89 -12.79 2.60
C ASN A 542 -23.54 -14.25 2.21
N MET A 543 -23.24 -15.11 3.18
CA MET A 543 -22.76 -16.49 2.95
C MET A 543 -21.52 -16.57 2.05
N ARG A 544 -20.63 -15.57 2.11
CA ARG A 544 -19.30 -15.58 1.48
C ARG A 544 -18.20 -15.64 2.54
N VAL A 545 -17.10 -16.29 2.19
CA VAL A 545 -15.89 -16.45 3.02
C VAL A 545 -14.64 -16.23 2.18
N ILE A 546 -13.60 -15.69 2.80
CA ILE A 546 -12.23 -15.71 2.26
C ILE A 546 -11.37 -16.65 3.11
N HIS A 547 -10.64 -17.56 2.44
CA HIS A 547 -9.78 -18.54 3.10
C HIS A 547 -8.68 -19.06 2.16
N SER A 548 -7.64 -19.66 2.74
CA SER A 548 -6.63 -20.43 1.99
C SER A 548 -6.90 -21.92 2.16
N THR A 549 -7.08 -22.63 1.05
CA THR A 549 -7.50 -24.04 1.09
C THR A 549 -7.06 -24.84 -0.14
N THR A 550 -7.20 -26.16 -0.06
CA THR A 550 -7.20 -27.07 -1.21
C THR A 550 -8.65 -27.32 -1.60
N VAL A 551 -9.02 -27.00 -2.85
CA VAL A 551 -10.37 -27.24 -3.38
C VAL A 551 -10.40 -28.41 -4.35
N THR A 552 -9.29 -28.67 -5.05
CA THR A 552 -9.07 -29.87 -5.87
C THR A 552 -7.61 -30.29 -5.80
N ASP A 553 -7.26 -31.43 -6.42
CA ASP A 553 -5.86 -31.79 -6.64
C ASP A 553 -5.07 -30.71 -7.38
N PHE A 554 -5.74 -29.91 -8.22
CA PHE A 554 -5.16 -28.86 -9.07
C PHE A 554 -5.31 -27.44 -8.49
N TYR A 555 -6.22 -27.20 -7.56
CA TYR A 555 -6.50 -25.88 -7.02
C TYR A 555 -6.22 -25.77 -5.51
N ARG A 556 -5.20 -24.98 -5.17
CA ARG A 556 -4.62 -24.86 -3.84
C ARG A 556 -4.19 -23.42 -3.56
N GLY A 557 -5.05 -22.61 -2.97
CA GLY A 557 -4.72 -21.21 -2.73
C GLY A 557 -5.75 -20.43 -1.92
N THR A 558 -5.47 -19.13 -1.80
CA THR A 558 -6.35 -18.13 -1.17
C THR A 558 -7.43 -17.70 -2.14
N LEU A 559 -8.69 -17.72 -1.72
CA LEU A 559 -9.85 -17.55 -2.59
C LEU A 559 -11.04 -16.95 -1.83
N VAL A 560 -11.99 -16.37 -2.58
CA VAL A 560 -13.36 -16.13 -2.10
C VAL A 560 -14.26 -17.29 -2.51
N ALA A 561 -15.07 -17.79 -1.58
CA ALA A 561 -16.06 -18.85 -1.84
C ALA A 561 -17.41 -18.61 -1.19
N GLY A 562 -18.43 -19.31 -1.69
CA GLY A 562 -19.67 -19.54 -0.95
C GLY A 562 -19.47 -20.41 0.30
N PHE A 563 -20.01 -19.98 1.44
CA PHE A 563 -20.12 -20.80 2.66
C PHE A 563 -21.27 -21.79 2.51
N ARG A 564 -21.09 -22.73 1.59
CA ARG A 564 -22.10 -23.67 1.07
C ARG A 564 -22.51 -24.76 2.07
N PRO A 565 -23.66 -25.45 1.88
CA PRO A 565 -24.16 -26.47 2.81
C PRO A 565 -23.15 -27.55 3.20
N GLU A 566 -22.24 -27.96 2.32
CA GLU A 566 -21.19 -28.94 2.61
C GLU A 566 -20.17 -28.38 3.62
N LEU A 567 -19.79 -27.11 3.51
CA LEU A 567 -18.93 -26.44 4.50
C LEU A 567 -19.70 -26.15 5.79
N GLN A 568 -21.00 -25.84 5.71
CA GLN A 568 -21.87 -25.67 6.87
C GLN A 568 -22.05 -26.97 7.67
N GLN A 569 -21.99 -28.15 7.04
CA GLN A 569 -21.96 -29.43 7.76
C GLN A 569 -20.67 -29.66 8.56
N LEU A 570 -19.57 -29.04 8.12
CA LEU A 570 -18.29 -29.06 8.84
C LEU A 570 -18.14 -27.90 9.84
N TYR A 571 -19.09 -26.95 9.88
CA TYR A 571 -19.07 -25.85 10.84
C TYR A 571 -19.12 -26.36 12.27
N THR A 572 -18.27 -25.80 13.13
CA THR A 572 -18.25 -26.13 14.56
C THR A 572 -18.48 -24.92 15.46
N ASN A 573 -17.88 -23.78 15.15
CA ASN A 573 -17.97 -22.56 15.95
C ASN A 573 -17.35 -21.39 15.18
N ALA A 574 -17.66 -20.16 15.60
CA ALA A 574 -16.98 -18.95 15.16
C ALA A 574 -16.51 -18.10 16.35
N LEU A 575 -15.43 -17.34 16.14
CA LEU A 575 -14.93 -16.33 17.08
C LEU A 575 -15.10 -14.93 16.47
N ARG A 576 -15.60 -14.01 17.29
CA ARG A 576 -15.69 -12.57 17.01
C ARG A 576 -14.65 -11.81 17.81
N ILE A 577 -13.96 -10.88 17.17
CA ILE A 577 -13.11 -9.91 17.87
C ILE A 577 -14.03 -8.83 18.45
N VAL A 578 -13.97 -8.62 19.77
CA VAL A 578 -14.73 -7.59 20.49
C VAL A 578 -13.80 -6.73 21.35
N SER A 579 -14.24 -5.53 21.67
CA SER A 579 -13.54 -4.67 22.65
C SER A 579 -13.83 -5.13 24.08
N ASP A 580 -12.98 -4.76 25.05
CA ASP A 580 -13.20 -5.11 26.47
C ASP A 580 -14.52 -4.54 27.06
N ASP A 581 -15.08 -3.50 26.44
CA ASP A 581 -16.33 -2.80 26.85
C ASP A 581 -17.63 -3.42 26.27
N GLU A 582 -17.54 -4.46 25.45
CA GLU A 582 -18.66 -5.23 24.85
C GLU A 582 -18.73 -6.66 25.41
#